data_AF-A0A4Y8KTD5-F1
#
_entry.id   AF-A0A4Y8KTD5-F1
#
_cell.length_a   1.000
_cell.length_b   1.000
_cell.length_c   1.000
_cell.angle_alpha   90.00
_cell.angle_beta   90.00
_cell.angle_gamma   90.00
#
_symmetry.space_group_name_H-M   'P 1'
#
loop_
_entity.id
_entity.type
_entity.pdbx_description
1 polymer ?
#
loop_
_entity_poly.entity_id
_entity_poly.type
_entity_poly.pdbx_seq_one_letter_code
_entity_poly.pdbx_strand_id
1 'polypeptide(L)'
;MSLVMIRTLVQDYEHIHTAVGIIGNLLFVVGSVLFYKAFEQYYTLAVSLFVVGSAFMLIGSLGNGLRRLWQRREEKSSHSTGRGRGR
;
A
#
# COMPACT_ATOMS: atom_id res chain seq x y z
N MET A 1 -1.37 19.86 -23.92
CA MET A 1 -1.92 19.02 -22.83
C MET A 1 -0.83 18.07 -22.38
N SER A 2 -0.20 18.44 -21.28
CA SER A 2 1.21 18.25 -20.97
C SER A 2 1.54 16.88 -20.38
N LEU A 3 2.69 16.32 -20.77
CA LEU A 3 3.37 15.14 -20.21
C LEU A 3 3.43 15.09 -18.66
N VAL A 4 3.22 16.23 -18.00
CA VAL A 4 3.03 16.38 -16.56
C VAL A 4 1.85 15.53 -16.05
N MET A 5 0.72 15.51 -16.76
CA MET A 5 -0.48 14.77 -16.34
C MET A 5 -0.30 13.25 -16.42
N ILE A 6 0.49 12.77 -17.40
CA ILE A 6 0.87 11.36 -17.53
C ILE A 6 1.89 10.96 -16.44
N ARG A 7 2.83 11.84 -16.10
CA ARG A 7 3.77 11.60 -14.99
C ARG A 7 3.05 11.58 -13.65
N THR A 8 2.08 12.47 -13.41
CA THR A 8 1.22 12.43 -12.22
C THR A 8 0.44 11.12 -12.17
N LEU A 9 -0.19 10.67 -13.25
CA LEU A 9 -0.90 9.38 -13.28
C LEU A 9 0.00 8.15 -13.08
N VAL A 10 1.22 8.14 -13.62
CA VAL A 10 2.17 7.02 -13.48
C VAL A 10 2.82 7.01 -12.09
N GLN A 11 3.16 8.18 -11.53
CA GLN A 11 3.56 8.27 -10.11
C GLN A 11 2.38 7.95 -9.19
N ASP A 12 1.16 8.34 -9.56
CA ASP A 12 -0.05 8.03 -8.81
C ASP A 12 -0.28 6.54 -8.76
N TYR A 13 0.09 5.72 -9.74
CA TYR A 13 -0.05 4.26 -9.61
C TYR A 13 0.79 3.69 -8.46
N GLU A 14 1.94 4.28 -8.17
CA GLU A 14 2.80 3.93 -7.03
C GLU A 14 2.36 4.61 -5.73
N HIS A 15 1.89 5.86 -5.81
CA HIS A 15 1.39 6.63 -4.68
C HIS A 15 -0.01 6.18 -4.22
N ILE A 16 -0.88 5.70 -5.11
CA ILE A 16 -2.22 5.20 -4.80
C ILE A 16 -2.09 4.04 -3.83
N HIS A 17 -1.18 3.11 -4.09
CA HIS A 17 -0.96 1.97 -3.20
C HIS A 17 -0.49 2.39 -1.80
N THR A 18 0.35 3.44 -1.75
CA THR A 18 0.85 4.04 -0.51
C THR A 18 -0.24 4.85 0.21
N ALA A 19 -1.02 5.64 -0.52
CA ALA A 19 -2.10 6.48 -0.03
C ALA A 19 -3.28 5.63 0.48
N VAL A 20 -3.65 4.57 -0.23
CA VAL A 20 -4.62 3.55 0.19
C VAL A 20 -4.18 2.90 1.51
N GLY A 21 -2.89 2.59 1.64
CA GLY A 21 -2.32 2.08 2.89
C GLY A 21 -2.39 3.10 4.05
N ILE A 22 -2.03 4.37 3.80
CA ILE A 22 -2.07 5.44 4.82
C ILE A 22 -3.52 5.72 5.26
N ILE A 23 -4.44 5.85 4.31
CA ILE A 23 -5.87 6.07 4.56
C ILE A 23 -6.44 4.89 5.35
N GLY A 24 -6.17 3.65 4.93
CA GLY A 24 -6.59 2.44 5.64
C GLY A 24 -6.07 2.41 7.09
N ASN A 25 -4.81 2.77 7.30
CA ASN A 25 -4.20 2.81 8.64
C ASN A 25 -4.84 3.89 9.53
N LEU A 26 -5.15 5.07 8.99
CA LEU A 26 -5.86 6.12 9.72
C LEU A 26 -7.28 5.69 10.11
N LEU A 27 -8.04 5.11 9.17
CA LEU A 27 -9.37 4.57 9.46
C LEU A 27 -9.32 3.46 10.52
N PHE A 28 -8.30 2.60 10.47
CA PHE A 28 -8.08 1.54 11.44
C PHE A 28 -7.84 2.10 12.85
N VAL A 29 -6.96 3.10 12.98
CA VAL A 29 -6.70 3.75 14.27
C VAL A 29 -7.96 4.44 14.80
N VAL A 30 -8.67 5.19 13.96
CA VAL A 30 -9.91 5.87 14.36
C VAL A 30 -10.99 4.86 14.78
N GLY A 31 -11.20 3.80 13.99
CA GLY A 31 -12.12 2.71 14.34
C GLY A 31 -11.73 2.00 15.64
N SER A 32 -10.44 1.77 15.88
CA SER A 32 -9.94 1.17 17.13
C SER A 32 -10.14 2.07 18.34
N VAL A 33 -10.04 3.39 18.18
CA VAL A 33 -10.31 4.36 19.27
C VAL A 33 -11.81 4.44 19.54
N LEU A 34 -12.65 4.40 18.50
CA LEU A 34 -14.10 4.37 18.66
C LEU A 34 -14.63 3.09 19.33
N PHE A 35 -13.84 2.02 19.37
CA PHE A 35 -14.17 0.79 20.10
C PHE A 35 -14.15 0.96 21.63
N TYR A 36 -13.67 2.10 22.13
CA TYR A 36 -13.65 2.39 23.57
C TYR A 36 -15.08 2.47 24.12
N LYS A 37 -15.28 1.94 25.34
CA LYS A 37 -16.61 1.88 25.99
C LYS A 37 -17.31 3.23 26.15
N ALA A 38 -16.55 4.33 26.06
CA ALA A 38 -17.06 5.70 26.05
C ALA A 38 -17.94 6.04 24.82
N PHE A 39 -17.84 5.25 23.75
CA PHE A 39 -18.50 5.49 22.47
C PHE A 39 -19.46 4.36 22.07
N GLU A 40 -20.09 3.67 23.05
CA GLU A 40 -21.02 2.55 22.80
C GLU A 40 -22.11 2.86 21.75
N GLN A 41 -22.59 4.11 21.71
CA GLN A 41 -23.56 4.57 20.70
C GLN A 41 -23.03 4.55 19.25
N TYR A 42 -21.71 4.60 19.06
CA TYR A 42 -21.05 4.59 17.75
C TYR A 42 -20.41 3.23 17.44
N TYR A 43 -20.73 2.17 18.19
CA TYR A 43 -20.14 0.85 18.03
C TYR A 43 -20.26 0.31 16.59
N THR A 44 -21.43 0.47 15.95
CA THR A 44 -21.64 0.05 14.56
C THR A 44 -20.71 0.79 13.59
N LEU A 45 -20.53 2.11 13.77
CA LEU A 45 -19.60 2.90 12.97
C LEU A 45 -18.15 2.51 13.24
N ALA A 46 -17.80 2.23 14.50
CA ALA A 46 -16.48 1.75 14.89
C ALA A 46 -16.11 0.46 14.16
N VAL A 47 -17.02 -0.52 14.16
CA VAL A 47 -16.85 -1.80 13.46
C VAL A 47 -16.70 -1.58 11.96
N SER A 48 -17.56 -0.75 11.33
CA SER A 48 -17.45 -0.45 9.90
C SER A 48 -16.12 0.22 9.54
N LEU A 49 -15.69 1.23 10.30
CA LEU A 49 -14.40 1.92 10.11
C LEU A 49 -13.22 0.97 10.30
N PHE A 50 -13.30 0.08 11.30
CA PHE A 50 -12.27 -0.89 11.59
C PHE A 50 -12.13 -1.91 10.47
N VAL A 51 -13.23 -2.51 10.01
CA VAL A 51 -13.24 -3.53 8.93
C VAL A 51 -12.82 -2.90 7.60
N VAL A 52 -13.35 -1.73 7.25
CA VAL A 52 -12.98 -1.04 6.01
C VAL A 52 -11.52 -0.57 6.06
N GLY A 53 -11.09 0.01 7.17
CA GLY A 53 -9.71 0.47 7.36
C GLY A 53 -8.69 -0.68 7.24
N SER A 54 -8.97 -1.81 7.90
CA SER A 54 -8.12 -3.00 7.81
C SER A 54 -8.12 -3.64 6.42
N ALA A 55 -9.23 -3.65 5.69
CA ALA A 55 -9.27 -4.10 4.30
C ALA A 55 -8.42 -3.22 3.36
N PHE A 56 -8.50 -1.90 3.52
CA PHE A 56 -7.66 -0.96 2.76
C PHE A 56 -6.16 -1.16 3.06
N MET A 57 -5.82 -1.38 4.34
CA MET A 57 -4.44 -1.67 4.76
C MET A 57 -3.93 -3.00 4.19
N LEU A 58 -4.78 -4.03 4.13
CA LEU A 58 -4.47 -5.31 3.49
C LEU A 58 -4.17 -5.12 2.01
N ILE A 59 -5.06 -4.44 1.28
CA ILE A 59 -4.89 -4.17 -0.16
C ILE A 59 -3.60 -3.38 -0.40
N GLY A 60 -3.34 -2.32 0.38
CA GLY A 60 -2.12 -1.51 0.31
C GLY A 60 -0.85 -2.33 0.61
N SER A 61 -0.86 -3.17 1.64
CA SER A 61 0.30 -4.00 1.97
C SER A 61 0.58 -5.07 0.91
N LEU A 62 -0.48 -5.67 0.33
CA LEU A 62 -0.37 -6.72 -0.69
C LEU A 62 0.25 -6.21 -1.98
N GLY A 63 -0.18 -5.07 -2.52
CA GLY A 63 0.42 -4.55 -3.76
C GLY A 63 1.84 -4.02 -3.56
N ASN A 64 2.16 -3.44 -2.40
CA ASN A 64 3.53 -3.04 -2.10
C ASN A 64 4.46 -4.26 -1.91
N GLY A 65 3.96 -5.31 -1.25
CA GLY A 65 4.65 -6.58 -1.09
C GLY A 65 4.88 -7.29 -2.42
N LEU A 66 3.88 -7.33 -3.29
CA LEU A 66 3.97 -7.94 -4.62
C LEU A 66 4.97 -7.20 -5.52
N ARG A 67 4.98 -5.86 -5.48
CA ARG A 67 5.97 -5.04 -6.19
C ARG A 67 7.41 -5.33 -5.72
N ARG A 68 7.62 -5.39 -4.39
CA ARG A 68 8.93 -5.73 -3.80
C ARG A 68 9.39 -7.13 -4.19
N LEU A 69 8.47 -8.09 -4.30
CA LEU A 69 8.77 -9.45 -4.76
C LEU A 69 9.18 -9.50 -6.24
N TRP A 70 8.58 -8.65 -7.09
CA TRP A 70 8.93 -8.57 -8.50
C TRP A 70 10.29 -7.88 -8.75
N GLN A 71 10.57 -6.75 -8.08
CA GLN A 71 11.88 -6.07 -8.20
C GLN A 71 13.06 -6.98 -7.80
N ARG A 72 12.88 -7.81 -6.76
CA ARG A 72 13.90 -8.78 -6.34
C ARG A 72 14.21 -9.87 -7.38
N ARG A 73 13.33 -10.10 -8.37
CA ARG A 73 13.60 -11.05 -9.45
C ARG A 73 14.45 -10.44 -10.56
N GLU A 74 14.33 -9.14 -10.83
CA GLU A 74 15.06 -8.48 -11.90
C GLU A 74 16.54 -8.25 -11.53
N GLU A 75 16.82 -7.95 -10.27
CA GLU A 75 18.20 -7.80 -9.76
C GLU A 75 19.01 -9.11 -9.84
N LYS A 76 18.36 -10.27 -9.65
CA LYS A 76 19.03 -11.57 -9.74
C LYS A 76 19.38 -11.99 -11.17
N SER A 77 18.71 -11.44 -12.18
CA SER A 77 18.93 -11.79 -13.59
C SER A 77 20.05 -10.97 -14.24
N SER A 78 20.39 -9.79 -13.70
CA SER A 78 21.46 -8.94 -14.23
C SER A 78 22.85 -9.28 -13.65
N HIS A 79 22.91 -9.97 -12.52
CA HIS A 79 24.18 -10.34 -11.86
C HIS A 79 24.81 -11.66 -12.37
N SER A 80 24.15 -12.40 -13.26
CA SER A 80 24.67 -13.64 -13.86
C SER A 80 25.35 -13.44 -15.23
N THR A 81 25.19 -12.30 -15.90
CA THR A 81 25.74 -12.06 -17.25
C THR A 81 27.11 -11.35 -17.26
N GLY A 82 27.59 -10.83 -16.11
CA GLY A 82 28.85 -10.07 -16.03
C GLY A 82 30.13 -10.89 -15.79
N ARG A 83 30.05 -12.20 -15.56
CA ARG A 83 31.19 -13.00 -15.09
C ARG A 83 31.67 -14.00 -16.16
N GLY A 84 32.02 -13.49 -17.34
CA GLY A 84 32.41 -14.35 -18.46
C GLY A 84 33.25 -13.70 -19.56
N ARG A 85 33.97 -12.60 -19.29
CA ARG A 85 34.85 -11.97 -20.27
C ARG A 85 36.14 -11.48 -19.61
N GLY A 86 36.98 -12.44 -19.25
CA GLY A 86 38.27 -12.25 -18.62
C GLY A 86 39.11 -13.51 -18.82
N ARG A 87 39.39 -13.82 -20.08
CA ARG A 87 40.49 -14.68 -20.52
C ARG A 87 41.15 -13.99 -21.70
#